data_AF-A0A951GXU4-F1
#
_entry.id   AF-A0A951GXU4-F1
#
_cell.length_a   1.000
_cell.length_b   1.000
_cell.length_c   1.000
_cell.angle_alpha   90.00
_cell.angle_beta   90.00
_cell.angle_gamma   90.00
#
_symmetry.space_group_name_H-M   'P 1'
#
loop_
_entity.id
_entity.type
_entity.pdbx_description
1 polymer ?
#
loop_
_entity_poly.entity_id
_entity_poly.type
_entity_poly.pdbx_seq_one_letter_code
_entity_poly.pdbx_strand_id
1 'polypeptide(L)'
;MGAKVGATARSAAQAKSRAGAASAVLVGAVLAASLMFAALPQAAHAHGPVAPLASSYLARVTALPPGLHAKIVDGDQRMWLEAPPSETVTVLDYQGAPYLRFDSAGVQVNQNSAMYYLNQTPVAETPPPNLTASTPPSWQRASGGHSFSWHDGRLHALAAVALLPGKRLVGNWRVALRIDGRPSMISGGLWHAPDPSIVWFWPIVVLLACVLAARRVRRRELDRLTARGVSLATLAALGAVGIGRGLHGRPTVSVLQWIELAVMLAFVVWALRRVLFVRSGYFI
;
A
#
# COMPACT_ATOMS: atom_id res chain seq x y z
N MET A 1 -18.68 35.87 59.53
CA MET A 1 -17.91 34.69 59.06
C MET A 1 -18.50 34.25 57.71
N GLY A 2 -18.02 34.79 56.58
CA GLY A 2 -18.68 34.54 55.27
C GLY A 2 -17.89 34.89 53.99
N ALA A 3 -16.76 35.60 54.09
CA ALA A 3 -16.01 36.06 52.91
C ALA A 3 -14.91 35.09 52.40
N LYS A 4 -14.46 34.12 53.21
CA LYS A 4 -13.35 33.20 52.82
C LYS A 4 -13.78 32.01 51.95
N VAL A 5 -15.08 31.73 51.83
CA VAL A 5 -15.59 30.55 51.11
C VAL A 5 -15.79 30.81 49.60
N GLY A 6 -15.96 32.07 49.18
CA GLY A 6 -16.21 32.42 47.77
C GLY A 6 -14.96 32.46 46.87
N ALA A 7 -13.79 32.78 47.42
CA ALA A 7 -12.54 32.92 46.66
C ALA A 7 -11.93 31.56 46.26
N THR A 8 -12.06 30.56 47.13
CA THR A 8 -11.59 29.18 46.89
C THR A 8 -12.43 28.47 45.84
N ALA A 9 -13.74 28.71 45.81
CA ALA A 9 -14.65 28.13 44.81
C ALA A 9 -14.39 28.68 43.38
N ARG A 10 -14.14 29.99 43.23
CA ARG A 10 -13.80 30.59 41.92
C ARG A 10 -12.43 30.14 41.39
N SER A 11 -11.44 30.03 42.27
CA SER A 11 -10.09 29.55 41.91
C SER A 11 -10.11 28.07 41.44
N ALA A 12 -10.87 27.22 42.13
CA ALA A 12 -11.06 25.82 41.75
C ALA A 12 -11.81 25.67 40.41
N ALA A 13 -12.79 26.53 40.12
CA ALA A 13 -13.51 26.51 38.84
C ALA A 13 -12.64 26.97 37.66
N GLN A 14 -11.80 27.99 37.83
CA GLN A 14 -10.83 28.45 36.81
C GLN A 14 -9.70 27.44 36.57
N ALA A 15 -9.23 26.74 37.60
CA ALA A 15 -8.25 25.66 37.44
C ALA A 15 -8.84 24.45 36.70
N LYS A 16 -10.11 24.09 36.99
CA LYS A 16 -10.86 23.03 36.29
C LYS A 16 -11.09 23.34 34.80
N SER A 17 -11.39 24.60 34.44
CA SER A 17 -11.59 24.97 33.03
C SER A 17 -10.28 24.95 32.23
N ARG A 18 -9.17 25.40 32.84
CA ARG A 18 -7.82 25.35 32.23
C ARG A 18 -7.31 23.91 32.04
N ALA A 19 -7.58 23.01 32.98
CA ALA A 19 -7.19 21.59 32.89
C ALA A 19 -8.01 20.81 31.84
N GLY A 20 -9.31 21.12 31.71
CA GLY A 20 -10.17 20.56 30.66
C GLY A 20 -9.76 21.02 29.26
N ALA A 21 -9.41 22.30 29.12
CA ALA A 21 -8.84 22.84 27.88
C ALA A 21 -7.49 22.19 27.54
N ALA A 22 -6.59 22.02 28.52
CA ALA A 22 -5.28 21.39 28.29
C ALA A 22 -5.38 19.92 27.86
N SER A 23 -6.33 19.14 28.40
CA SER A 23 -6.54 17.74 28.00
C SER A 23 -7.21 17.60 26.63
N ALA A 24 -8.15 18.49 26.29
CA ALA A 24 -8.73 18.56 24.95
C ALA A 24 -7.68 18.96 23.90
N VAL A 25 -6.76 19.88 24.27
CA VAL A 25 -5.61 20.26 23.44
C VAL A 25 -4.63 19.10 23.27
N LEU A 26 -4.38 18.29 24.31
CA LEU A 26 -3.48 17.15 24.21
C LEU A 26 -4.05 16.02 23.32
N VAL A 27 -5.35 15.72 23.45
CA VAL A 27 -6.02 14.73 22.58
C VAL A 27 -6.12 15.24 21.14
N GLY A 28 -6.42 16.53 20.96
CA GLY A 28 -6.39 17.20 19.66
C GLY A 28 -4.99 17.18 19.05
N ALA A 29 -3.94 17.41 19.83
CA ALA A 29 -2.55 17.37 19.40
C ALA A 29 -2.10 15.95 19.05
N VAL A 30 -2.53 14.93 19.79
CA VAL A 30 -2.22 13.53 19.46
C VAL A 30 -2.98 13.08 18.21
N LEU A 31 -4.25 13.45 18.03
CA LEU A 31 -5.01 13.19 16.81
C LEU A 31 -4.41 13.93 15.61
N ALA A 32 -4.04 15.20 15.77
CA ALA A 32 -3.39 15.99 14.74
C ALA A 32 -1.99 15.45 14.40
N ALA A 33 -1.21 15.03 15.40
CA ALA A 33 0.09 14.38 15.18
C ALA A 33 -0.08 13.03 14.49
N SER A 34 -1.12 12.26 14.81
CA SER A 34 -1.43 10.97 14.16
C SER A 34 -1.91 11.17 12.72
N LEU A 35 -2.75 12.18 12.47
CA LEU A 35 -3.18 12.58 11.12
C LEU A 35 -2.01 13.14 10.30
N MET A 36 -1.12 13.93 10.91
CA MET A 36 0.11 14.37 10.26
C MET A 36 1.05 13.20 9.97
N PHE A 37 1.22 12.25 10.89
CA PHE A 37 2.06 11.07 10.66
C PHE A 37 1.51 10.17 9.55
N ALA A 38 0.18 10.06 9.43
CA ALA A 38 -0.48 9.36 8.33
C ALA A 38 -0.47 10.14 7.00
N ALA A 39 -0.24 11.45 7.05
CA ALA A 39 -0.15 12.33 5.89
C ALA A 39 1.30 12.63 5.45
N LEU A 40 2.30 12.29 6.27
CA LEU A 40 3.70 12.36 5.88
C LEU A 40 3.94 11.34 4.76
N PRO A 41 4.48 11.75 3.60
CA PRO A 41 4.87 10.79 2.57
C PRO A 41 5.93 9.86 3.18
N GLN A 42 5.55 8.60 3.43
CA GLN A 42 6.49 7.56 3.79
C GLN A 42 7.39 7.33 2.58
N ALA A 43 8.53 8.01 2.55
CA ALA A 43 9.64 7.72 1.65
C ALA A 43 10.31 6.41 2.10
N ALA A 44 9.55 5.31 2.02
CA ALA A 44 10.07 3.97 2.17
C ALA A 44 10.62 3.56 0.79
N HIS A 45 11.95 3.59 0.65
CA HIS A 45 12.76 3.20 -0.52
C HIS A 45 12.57 1.73 -1.00
N ALA A 46 11.51 1.05 -0.57
CA ALA A 46 11.07 -0.26 -1.07
C ALA A 46 9.78 -0.18 -1.91
N HIS A 47 9.14 0.99 -1.96
CA HIS A 47 8.17 1.34 -3.00
C HIS A 47 8.99 2.03 -4.08
N GLY A 48 8.83 1.65 -5.35
CA GLY A 48 9.25 2.56 -6.43
C GLY A 48 8.63 3.96 -6.19
N PRO A 49 9.12 5.03 -6.85
CA PRO A 49 8.82 6.42 -6.50
C PRO A 49 7.32 6.84 -6.44
N VAL A 50 6.40 5.95 -6.80
CA VAL A 50 4.97 6.21 -6.98
C VAL A 50 4.15 5.19 -6.20
N ALA A 51 3.16 5.69 -5.45
CA ALA A 51 2.20 4.88 -4.72
C ALA A 51 1.34 4.03 -5.67
N PRO A 52 0.81 2.87 -5.23
CA PRO A 52 -0.06 2.04 -6.05
C PRO A 52 -1.28 2.84 -6.53
N LEU A 53 -1.51 2.87 -7.84
CA LEU A 53 -2.72 3.43 -8.43
C LEU A 53 -3.87 2.43 -8.23
N ALA A 54 -5.02 2.92 -7.77
CA ALA A 54 -6.22 2.09 -7.72
C ALA A 54 -6.64 1.73 -9.15
N SER A 55 -6.63 0.44 -9.48
CA SER A 55 -7.04 -0.07 -10.79
C SER A 55 -8.39 -0.76 -10.70
N SER A 56 -9.27 -0.48 -11.66
CA SER A 56 -10.52 -1.23 -11.88
C SER A 56 -10.28 -2.56 -12.58
N TYR A 57 -9.03 -2.94 -12.79
CA TYR A 57 -8.62 -4.13 -13.50
C TYR A 57 -7.61 -4.94 -12.70
N LEU A 58 -7.60 -6.25 -12.94
CA LEU A 58 -6.68 -7.20 -12.36
C LEU A 58 -6.05 -8.02 -13.48
N ALA A 59 -4.73 -7.93 -13.64
CA ALA A 59 -4.00 -8.84 -14.50
C ALA A 59 -3.56 -10.09 -13.72
N ARG A 60 -3.57 -11.25 -14.39
CA ARG A 60 -3.12 -12.52 -13.80
C ARG A 60 -2.32 -13.33 -14.81
N VAL A 61 -1.21 -13.89 -14.35
CA VAL A 61 -0.45 -14.91 -15.09
C VAL A 61 -1.31 -16.18 -15.18
N THR A 62 -1.49 -16.70 -16.39
CA THR A 62 -2.22 -17.96 -16.66
C THR A 62 -1.31 -19.08 -17.13
N ALA A 63 -0.19 -18.74 -17.77
CA ALA A 63 0.83 -19.71 -18.18
C ALA A 63 2.21 -19.09 -18.05
N LEU A 64 3.15 -19.91 -17.59
CA LEU A 64 4.53 -19.52 -17.34
C LEU A 64 5.46 -20.69 -17.71
N PRO A 65 6.67 -20.42 -18.26
CA PRO A 65 7.67 -21.45 -18.48
C PRO A 65 8.10 -22.13 -17.17
N PRO A 66 8.50 -23.41 -17.21
CA PRO A 66 9.03 -24.11 -16.03
C PRO A 66 10.22 -23.37 -15.39
N GLY A 67 10.35 -23.43 -14.07
CA GLY A 67 11.46 -22.82 -13.33
C GLY A 67 11.34 -21.32 -13.06
N LEU A 68 10.51 -20.60 -13.81
CA LEU A 68 10.22 -19.19 -13.54
C LEU A 68 9.15 -19.03 -12.46
N HIS A 69 9.20 -17.90 -11.76
CA HIS A 69 8.12 -17.43 -10.90
C HIS A 69 7.72 -16.02 -11.30
N ALA A 70 6.44 -15.81 -11.64
CA ALA A 70 5.93 -14.51 -12.04
C ALA A 70 4.69 -14.13 -11.24
N LYS A 71 4.58 -12.86 -10.87
CA LYS A 71 3.41 -12.29 -10.19
C LYS A 71 3.10 -10.92 -10.77
N ILE A 72 1.81 -10.60 -10.85
CA ILE A 72 1.39 -9.23 -11.10
C ILE A 72 1.27 -8.51 -9.75
N VAL A 73 1.83 -7.30 -9.70
CA VAL A 73 1.83 -6.44 -8.52
C VAL A 73 1.08 -5.15 -8.88
N ASP A 74 0.42 -4.55 -7.89
CA ASP A 74 -0.35 -3.31 -8.06
C ASP A 74 -1.49 -3.42 -9.11
N GLY A 75 -2.21 -4.56 -9.09
CA GLY A 75 -3.39 -4.80 -9.93
C GLY A 75 -3.04 -5.24 -11.36
N ASP A 76 -2.66 -4.29 -12.21
CA ASP A 76 -2.33 -4.47 -13.63
C ASP A 76 -1.14 -3.60 -14.08
N GLN A 77 -0.36 -3.10 -13.13
CA GLN A 77 0.69 -2.11 -13.40
C GLN A 77 2.07 -2.75 -13.57
N ARG A 78 2.41 -3.70 -12.69
CA ARG A 78 3.77 -4.24 -12.59
C ARG A 78 3.82 -5.74 -12.74
N MET A 79 4.85 -6.19 -13.45
CA MET A 79 5.30 -7.58 -13.40
C MET A 79 6.42 -7.68 -12.37
N TRP A 80 6.38 -8.73 -11.56
CA TRP A 80 7.53 -9.24 -10.82
C TRP A 80 7.89 -10.60 -11.40
N LEU A 81 9.17 -10.79 -11.71
CA LEU A 81 9.72 -12.04 -12.22
C LEU A 81 10.92 -12.45 -11.38
N GLU A 82 10.98 -13.73 -11.05
CA GLU A 82 12.16 -14.41 -10.54
C GLU A 82 12.52 -15.54 -11.51
N ALA A 83 13.81 -15.62 -11.82
CA ALA A 83 14.40 -16.59 -12.72
C ALA A 83 15.52 -17.37 -12.03
N PRO A 84 15.76 -18.63 -12.39
CA PRO A 84 16.84 -19.41 -11.81
C PRO A 84 18.22 -18.88 -12.25
N PRO A 85 19.23 -18.89 -11.38
CA PRO A 85 20.58 -18.40 -11.71
C PRO A 85 21.30 -19.25 -12.76
N SER A 86 20.82 -20.48 -13.01
CA SER A 86 21.40 -21.41 -13.98
C SER A 86 20.96 -21.16 -15.42
N GLU A 87 19.95 -20.31 -15.65
CA GLU A 87 19.40 -20.02 -16.98
C GLU A 87 19.60 -18.54 -17.30
N THR A 88 19.79 -18.24 -18.58
CA THR A 88 19.76 -16.85 -19.08
C THR A 88 18.37 -16.53 -19.61
N VAL A 89 17.62 -15.72 -18.86
CA VAL A 89 16.25 -15.33 -19.22
C VAL A 89 16.25 -13.90 -19.70
N THR A 90 15.94 -13.69 -20.98
CA THR A 90 15.84 -12.36 -21.59
C THR A 90 14.38 -12.00 -21.84
N VAL A 91 13.87 -10.96 -21.19
CA VAL A 91 12.55 -10.39 -21.48
C VAL A 91 12.66 -9.49 -22.69
N LEU A 92 11.73 -9.62 -23.64
CA LEU A 92 11.71 -8.81 -24.85
C LEU A 92 10.74 -7.64 -24.74
N ASP A 93 11.10 -6.53 -25.37
CA ASP A 93 10.23 -5.37 -25.52
C ASP A 93 9.15 -5.54 -26.59
N TYR A 94 8.38 -4.48 -26.86
CA TYR A 94 7.26 -4.50 -27.80
C TYR A 94 7.68 -4.74 -29.26
N GLN A 95 8.92 -4.44 -29.61
CA GLN A 95 9.48 -4.66 -30.95
C GLN A 95 10.34 -5.92 -31.03
N GLY A 96 10.53 -6.63 -29.91
CA GLY A 96 11.35 -7.82 -29.82
C GLY A 96 12.82 -7.56 -29.47
N ALA A 97 13.20 -6.33 -29.12
CA ALA A 97 14.52 -6.03 -28.61
C ALA A 97 14.70 -6.61 -27.19
N PRO A 98 15.92 -7.01 -26.79
CA PRO A 98 16.19 -7.38 -25.40
C PRO A 98 15.92 -6.20 -24.45
N TYR A 99 15.15 -6.41 -23.38
CA TYR A 99 14.86 -5.38 -22.38
C TYR A 99 15.49 -5.68 -21.02
N LEU A 100 15.14 -6.81 -20.42
CA LEU A 100 15.75 -7.29 -19.17
C LEU A 100 16.49 -8.58 -19.45
N ARG A 101 17.62 -8.78 -18.78
CA ARG A 101 18.34 -10.04 -18.75
C ARG A 101 18.56 -10.48 -17.31
N PHE A 102 18.17 -11.71 -17.03
CA PHE A 102 18.42 -12.41 -15.78
C PHE A 102 19.47 -13.47 -16.08
N ASP A 103 20.56 -13.47 -15.33
CA ASP A 103 21.65 -14.44 -15.42
C ASP A 103 22.27 -14.66 -14.04
N SER A 104 23.32 -15.47 -13.96
CA SER A 104 24.01 -15.78 -12.70
C SER A 104 24.61 -14.56 -11.97
N ALA A 105 24.76 -13.41 -12.63
CA ALA A 105 25.27 -12.17 -12.03
C ALA A 105 24.16 -11.25 -11.49
N GLY A 106 22.89 -11.59 -11.77
CA GLY A 106 21.71 -10.89 -11.32
C GLY A 106 20.85 -10.39 -12.49
N VAL A 107 20.30 -9.19 -12.36
CA VAL A 107 19.41 -8.60 -13.39
C VAL A 107 20.07 -7.38 -14.01
N GLN A 108 20.09 -7.33 -15.33
CA GLN A 108 20.50 -6.15 -16.10
C GLN A 108 19.36 -5.63 -16.97
N VAL A 109 19.33 -4.32 -17.17
CA VAL A 109 18.39 -3.62 -18.05
C VAL A 109 19.14 -3.07 -19.26
N ASN A 110 18.54 -3.19 -20.44
CA ASN A 110 19.09 -2.65 -21.67
C ASN A 110 18.64 -1.20 -21.87
N GLN A 111 19.55 -0.23 -21.79
CA GLN A 111 19.27 1.18 -22.06
C GLN A 111 18.90 1.45 -23.53
N ASN A 112 19.26 0.56 -24.45
CA ASN A 112 18.90 0.64 -25.87
C ASN A 112 17.55 -0.04 -26.20
N SER A 113 16.75 -0.40 -25.19
CA SER A 113 15.37 -0.84 -25.40
C SER A 113 14.41 0.32 -25.27
N ALA A 114 13.39 0.40 -26.13
CA ALA A 114 12.33 1.41 -25.98
C ALA A 114 11.61 1.30 -24.62
N MET A 115 11.49 0.08 -24.07
CA MET A 115 10.89 -0.14 -22.76
C MET A 115 11.72 0.42 -21.60
N TYR A 116 13.02 0.68 -21.77
CA TYR A 116 13.80 1.37 -20.74
C TYR A 116 13.25 2.77 -20.46
N TYR A 117 12.92 3.53 -21.50
CA TYR A 117 12.39 4.88 -21.40
C TYR A 117 10.91 4.88 -20.98
N LEU A 118 10.11 4.02 -21.60
CA LEU A 118 8.67 3.95 -21.34
C LEU A 118 8.33 3.50 -19.90
N ASN A 119 9.23 2.78 -19.23
CA ASN A 119 9.03 2.29 -17.88
C ASN A 119 9.67 3.17 -16.79
N GLN A 120 10.21 4.34 -17.15
CA GLN A 120 10.73 5.29 -16.17
C GLN A 120 9.63 5.75 -15.21
N THR A 121 10.03 5.98 -13.97
CA THR A 121 9.14 6.37 -12.87
C THR A 121 9.70 7.63 -12.22
N PRO A 122 8.89 8.67 -11.93
CA PRO A 122 7.43 8.70 -11.95
C PRO A 122 6.78 8.93 -13.32
N VAL A 123 7.54 9.42 -14.30
CA VAL A 123 7.02 9.79 -15.63
C VAL A 123 7.76 8.98 -16.68
N ALA A 124 7.01 8.42 -17.62
CA ALA A 124 7.58 7.73 -18.78
C ALA A 124 8.35 8.72 -19.66
N GLU A 125 9.49 8.29 -20.17
CA GLU A 125 10.32 9.07 -21.08
C GLU A 125 10.08 8.66 -22.54
N THR A 126 10.32 9.60 -23.46
CA THR A 126 10.25 9.33 -24.90
C THR A 126 11.52 8.60 -25.34
N PRO A 127 11.43 7.38 -25.90
CA PRO A 127 12.60 6.66 -26.40
C PRO A 127 13.21 7.37 -27.63
N PRO A 128 14.54 7.30 -27.82
CA PRO A 128 15.18 7.77 -29.03
C PRO A 128 14.57 7.10 -30.28
N PRO A 129 14.30 7.85 -31.36
CA PRO A 129 13.54 7.36 -32.52
C PRO A 129 14.29 6.32 -33.36
N ASN A 130 15.61 6.20 -33.17
CA ASN A 130 16.48 5.28 -33.90
C ASN A 130 16.67 3.93 -33.19
N LEU A 131 16.04 3.70 -32.03
CA LEU A 131 16.08 2.39 -31.38
C LEU A 131 15.24 1.39 -32.18
N THR A 132 15.83 0.23 -32.43
CA THR A 132 15.20 -0.89 -33.15
C THR A 132 15.51 -2.19 -32.45
N ALA A 133 14.82 -3.27 -32.83
CA ALA A 133 15.06 -4.60 -32.29
C ALA A 133 16.49 -5.14 -32.52
N SER A 134 17.21 -4.60 -33.52
CA SER A 134 18.60 -4.98 -33.84
C SER A 134 19.65 -4.06 -33.23
N THR A 135 19.25 -2.98 -32.56
CA THR A 135 20.20 -2.10 -31.87
C THR A 135 20.94 -2.90 -30.79
N PRO A 136 22.30 -2.93 -30.81
CA PRO A 136 23.06 -3.69 -29.83
C PRO A 136 22.69 -3.29 -28.40
N PRO A 137 22.46 -4.24 -27.48
CA PRO A 137 22.04 -3.91 -26.13
C PRO A 137 23.16 -3.22 -25.34
N SER A 138 22.81 -2.17 -24.60
CA SER A 138 23.66 -1.49 -23.62
C SER A 138 23.19 -1.89 -22.23
N TRP A 139 23.82 -2.92 -21.65
CA TRP A 139 23.40 -3.50 -20.37
C TRP A 139 23.89 -2.67 -19.19
N GLN A 140 22.95 -2.29 -18.32
CA GLN A 140 23.21 -1.70 -17.02
C GLN A 140 22.70 -2.62 -15.92
N ARG A 141 23.47 -2.82 -14.85
CA ARG A 141 23.03 -3.62 -13.71
C ARG A 141 21.83 -2.97 -13.02
N ALA A 142 20.75 -3.72 -12.86
CA ALA A 142 19.53 -3.31 -12.17
C ALA A 142 19.39 -3.96 -10.78
N SER A 143 19.84 -5.20 -10.63
CA SER A 143 19.83 -5.93 -9.34
C SER A 143 20.99 -6.92 -9.26
N GLY A 144 21.45 -7.22 -8.04
CA GLY A 144 22.37 -8.33 -7.77
C GLY A 144 21.68 -9.65 -7.41
N GLY A 145 20.37 -9.65 -7.20
CA GLY A 145 19.57 -10.86 -7.03
C GLY A 145 18.98 -11.33 -8.36
N HIS A 146 18.17 -12.40 -8.31
CA HIS A 146 17.56 -13.03 -9.48
C HIS A 146 16.06 -12.75 -9.64
N SER A 147 15.56 -11.74 -8.91
CA SER A 147 14.21 -11.24 -9.06
C SER A 147 14.19 -9.74 -9.31
N PHE A 148 13.23 -9.29 -10.10
CA PHE A 148 13.07 -7.88 -10.45
C PHE A 148 11.61 -7.55 -10.75
N SER A 149 11.22 -6.32 -10.46
CA SER A 149 9.89 -5.80 -10.79
C SER A 149 10.00 -4.57 -11.68
N TRP A 150 9.16 -4.51 -12.71
CA TRP A 150 9.07 -3.39 -13.64
C TRP A 150 7.61 -3.10 -13.98
N HIS A 151 7.33 -1.86 -14.38
CA HIS A 151 6.06 -1.50 -14.98
C HIS A 151 5.95 -2.10 -16.37
N ASP A 152 4.80 -2.65 -16.74
CA ASP A 152 4.63 -3.25 -18.07
C ASP A 152 3.31 -2.81 -18.71
N GLY A 153 3.43 -1.99 -19.77
CA GLY A 153 2.30 -1.46 -20.50
C GLY A 153 1.37 -2.52 -21.07
N ARG A 154 1.88 -3.74 -21.35
CA ARG A 154 1.08 -4.84 -21.91
C ARG A 154 0.00 -5.33 -20.95
N LEU A 155 0.20 -5.15 -19.64
CA LEU A 155 -0.72 -5.64 -18.62
C LEU A 155 -2.02 -4.83 -18.58
N HIS A 156 -1.96 -3.53 -18.87
CA HIS A 156 -3.11 -2.63 -18.82
C HIS A 156 -3.51 -2.05 -20.17
N ALA A 157 -2.74 -2.25 -21.25
CA ALA A 157 -3.08 -1.74 -22.59
C ALA A 157 -4.50 -2.14 -23.05
N LEU A 158 -4.96 -3.33 -22.65
CA LEU A 158 -6.30 -3.82 -22.98
C LEU A 158 -7.43 -3.06 -22.24
N ALA A 159 -7.13 -2.42 -21.11
CA ALA A 159 -8.08 -1.58 -20.38
C ALA A 159 -8.53 -0.36 -21.21
N ALA A 160 -7.64 0.22 -22.01
CA ALA A 160 -7.93 1.38 -22.84
C ALA A 160 -8.95 1.09 -23.96
N VAL A 161 -9.15 -0.18 -24.31
CA VAL A 161 -10.03 -0.63 -25.40
C VAL A 161 -11.23 -1.44 -24.88
N ALA A 162 -11.41 -1.51 -23.56
CA ALA A 162 -12.52 -2.22 -22.93
C ALA A 162 -13.84 -1.46 -23.13
N LEU A 163 -14.55 -1.75 -24.23
CA LEU A 163 -15.74 -1.01 -24.65
C LEU A 163 -17.05 -1.40 -23.93
N LEU A 164 -17.06 -2.41 -23.05
CA LEU A 164 -18.29 -2.93 -22.45
C LEU A 164 -18.14 -3.26 -20.96
N PRO A 165 -18.78 -2.52 -20.05
CA PRO A 165 -18.99 -3.00 -18.69
C PRO A 165 -19.87 -4.27 -18.76
N GLY A 166 -19.33 -5.41 -18.31
CA GLY A 166 -20.09 -6.66 -18.21
C GLY A 166 -19.36 -7.94 -18.64
N LYS A 167 -18.27 -7.87 -19.41
CA LYS A 167 -17.40 -9.04 -19.61
C LYS A 167 -16.37 -9.11 -18.48
N ARG A 168 -16.38 -10.22 -17.74
CA ARG A 168 -15.43 -10.42 -16.63
C ARG A 168 -13.98 -10.41 -17.12
N LEU A 169 -13.71 -10.95 -18.31
CA LEU A 169 -12.42 -10.94 -19.00
C LEU A 169 -12.40 -9.83 -20.06
N VAL A 170 -11.43 -8.93 -19.97
CA VAL A 170 -11.16 -7.86 -20.94
C VAL A 170 -10.38 -8.40 -22.14
N GLY A 171 -9.34 -9.20 -21.88
CA GLY A 171 -8.54 -9.83 -22.93
C GLY A 171 -7.29 -10.53 -22.41
N ASN A 172 -6.50 -11.08 -23.33
CA ASN A 172 -5.27 -11.82 -23.01
C ASN A 172 -4.03 -11.00 -23.37
N TRP A 173 -3.03 -11.02 -22.51
CA TRP A 173 -1.74 -10.39 -22.73
C TRP A 173 -0.62 -11.43 -22.74
N ARG A 174 0.51 -11.04 -23.34
CA ARG A 174 1.67 -11.90 -23.52
C ARG A 174 2.95 -11.09 -23.35
N VAL A 175 3.92 -11.68 -22.65
CA VAL A 175 5.28 -11.14 -22.51
C VAL A 175 6.23 -12.14 -23.16
N ALA A 176 6.82 -11.75 -24.28
CA ALA A 176 7.78 -12.57 -24.99
C ALA A 176 9.12 -12.60 -24.23
N LEU A 177 9.75 -13.77 -24.20
CA LEU A 177 11.05 -13.96 -23.57
C LEU A 177 11.90 -14.97 -24.35
N ARG A 178 13.19 -15.02 -24.04
CA ARG A 178 14.12 -16.06 -24.48
C ARG A 178 14.75 -16.72 -23.27
N ILE A 179 14.70 -18.05 -23.19
CA ILE A 179 15.40 -18.85 -22.16
C ILE A 179 16.56 -19.54 -22.85
N ASP A 180 17.79 -19.19 -22.48
CA ASP A 180 19.02 -19.67 -23.13
C ASP A 180 18.98 -19.51 -24.66
N GLY A 181 18.45 -18.37 -25.10
CA GLY A 181 18.26 -18.03 -26.51
C GLY A 181 17.03 -18.65 -27.19
N ARG A 182 16.33 -19.61 -26.56
CA ARG A 182 15.13 -20.25 -27.12
C ARG A 182 13.88 -19.41 -26.90
N PRO A 183 13.03 -19.20 -27.92
CA PRO A 183 11.78 -18.45 -27.77
C PRO A 183 10.86 -19.07 -26.72
N SER A 184 10.27 -18.22 -25.88
CA SER A 184 9.32 -18.61 -24.85
C SER A 184 8.41 -17.42 -24.50
N MET A 185 7.48 -17.60 -23.57
CA MET A 185 6.46 -16.58 -23.27
C MET A 185 5.81 -16.75 -21.91
N ILE A 186 5.53 -15.63 -21.24
CA ILE A 186 4.55 -15.55 -20.13
C ILE A 186 3.22 -15.13 -20.73
N SER A 187 2.14 -15.84 -20.41
CA SER A 187 0.79 -15.48 -20.82
C SER A 187 -0.09 -15.19 -19.63
N GLY A 188 -1.07 -14.31 -19.84
CA GLY A 188 -2.06 -13.99 -18.83
C GLY A 188 -3.31 -13.37 -19.40
N GLY A 189 -4.20 -12.98 -18.51
CA GLY A 189 -5.42 -12.26 -18.83
C GLY A 189 -5.55 -10.97 -18.02
N LEU A 190 -6.43 -10.11 -18.48
CA LEU A 190 -6.89 -8.91 -17.78
C LEU A 190 -8.39 -9.07 -17.50
N TRP A 191 -8.78 -8.92 -16.24
CA TRP A 191 -10.18 -8.99 -15.81
C TRP A 191 -10.60 -7.68 -15.16
N HIS A 192 -11.90 -7.40 -15.16
CA HIS A 192 -12.42 -6.37 -14.27
C HIS A 192 -12.23 -6.80 -12.81
N ALA A 193 -11.75 -5.87 -11.98
CA ALA A 193 -11.76 -6.04 -10.54
C ALA A 193 -13.23 -6.15 -10.07
N PRO A 194 -13.54 -7.05 -9.13
CA PRO A 194 -14.88 -7.05 -8.53
C PRO A 194 -15.12 -5.72 -7.81
N ASP A 195 -16.33 -5.17 -7.97
CA ASP A 195 -16.71 -3.98 -7.22
C ASP A 195 -16.57 -4.24 -5.72
N PRO A 196 -16.05 -3.27 -4.95
CA PRO A 196 -15.99 -3.39 -3.51
C PRO A 196 -17.42 -3.59 -2.98
N SER A 197 -17.69 -4.74 -2.37
CA SER A 197 -19.03 -5.03 -1.87
C SER A 197 -19.39 -4.06 -0.75
N ILE A 198 -20.53 -3.37 -0.90
CA ILE A 198 -21.04 -2.42 0.10
C ILE A 198 -21.26 -3.09 1.46
N VAL A 199 -21.41 -4.41 1.48
CA VAL A 199 -21.53 -5.21 2.70
C VAL A 199 -20.32 -5.00 3.60
N TRP A 200 -19.12 -4.80 3.07
CA TRP A 200 -17.91 -4.56 3.87
C TRP A 200 -17.96 -3.30 4.74
N PHE A 201 -18.90 -2.38 4.50
CA PHE A 201 -19.11 -1.19 5.33
C PHE A 201 -19.99 -1.44 6.57
N TRP A 202 -20.52 -2.66 6.77
CA TRP A 202 -21.34 -3.00 7.94
C TRP A 202 -20.72 -2.65 9.30
N PRO A 203 -19.38 -2.75 9.54
CA PRO A 203 -18.79 -2.38 10.83
C PRO A 203 -18.97 -0.89 11.14
N ILE A 204 -18.96 -0.03 10.12
CA ILE A 204 -19.19 1.42 10.27
C ILE A 204 -20.64 1.65 10.74
N VAL A 205 -21.59 0.96 10.13
CA VAL A 205 -23.02 1.06 10.49
C VAL A 205 -23.25 0.61 11.93
N VAL A 206 -22.64 -0.51 12.34
CA VAL A 206 -22.73 -1.01 13.73
C VAL A 206 -22.09 -0.04 14.71
N LEU A 207 -20.92 0.52 14.38
CA LEU A 207 -20.26 1.55 15.20
C LEU A 207 -21.14 2.78 15.38
N LEU A 208 -21.76 3.29 14.31
CA LEU A 208 -22.68 4.42 14.37
C LEU A 208 -23.91 4.11 15.23
N ALA A 209 -24.51 2.92 15.08
CA ALA A 209 -25.64 2.50 15.90
C ALA A 209 -25.28 2.41 17.40
N CYS A 210 -24.10 1.85 17.73
CA CYS A 210 -23.60 1.79 19.10
C CYS A 210 -23.39 3.19 19.71
N VAL A 211 -22.83 4.14 18.94
CA VAL A 211 -22.64 5.52 19.39
C VAL A 211 -23.98 6.23 19.62
N LEU A 212 -24.96 6.05 18.73
CA LEU A 212 -26.30 6.62 18.88
C LEU A 212 -27.05 6.03 20.08
N ALA A 213 -26.95 4.70 20.29
CA ALA A 213 -27.55 4.03 21.43
C ALA A 213 -26.95 4.51 22.77
N ALA A 214 -25.63 4.63 22.86
CA ALA A 214 -24.97 5.15 24.06
C ALA A 214 -25.39 6.60 24.39
N ARG A 215 -25.43 7.47 23.37
CA ARG A 215 -25.92 8.86 23.51
C ARG A 215 -27.35 8.94 24.02
N ARG A 216 -28.22 8.01 23.61
CA ARG A 216 -29.63 7.97 24.04
C ARG A 216 -29.79 7.58 25.50
N VAL A 217 -28.90 6.73 26.02
CA VAL A 217 -28.93 6.25 27.41
C VAL A 217 -28.41 7.30 28.42
N ARG A 218 -27.69 8.33 27.95
CA ARG A 218 -27.17 9.48 28.75
C ARG A 218 -26.38 9.08 30.01
N ARG A 219 -25.80 7.87 30.04
CA ARG A 219 -24.94 7.42 31.14
C ARG A 219 -23.49 7.79 30.85
N ARG A 220 -22.91 8.66 31.68
CA ARG A 220 -21.52 9.15 31.56
C ARG A 220 -20.48 8.03 31.47
N GLU A 221 -20.74 6.87 32.07
CA GLU A 221 -19.84 5.70 31.99
C GLU A 221 -19.89 5.01 30.63
N LEU A 222 -21.09 4.86 30.04
CA LEU A 222 -21.27 4.27 28.71
C LEU A 222 -20.70 5.17 27.60
N ASP A 223 -20.82 6.50 27.76
CA ASP A 223 -20.21 7.46 26.83
C ASP A 223 -18.68 7.39 26.85
N ARG A 224 -18.06 7.17 28.02
CA ARG A 224 -16.61 6.99 28.14
C ARG A 224 -16.14 5.66 27.55
N LEU A 225 -16.87 4.58 27.80
CA LEU A 225 -16.53 3.26 27.26
C LEU A 225 -16.67 3.21 25.74
N THR A 226 -17.74 3.81 25.20
CA THR A 226 -17.92 3.90 23.74
C THR A 226 -16.87 4.78 23.08
N ALA A 227 -16.54 5.95 23.65
CA ALA A 227 -15.47 6.79 23.12
C ALA A 227 -14.13 6.05 23.09
N ARG A 228 -13.77 5.33 24.17
CA ARG A 228 -12.55 4.50 24.22
C ARG A 228 -12.58 3.37 23.19
N GLY A 229 -13.70 2.66 23.08
CA GLY A 229 -13.87 1.57 22.11
C GLY A 229 -13.72 2.06 20.67
N VAL A 230 -14.35 3.19 20.32
CA VAL A 230 -14.22 3.81 18.99
C VAL A 230 -12.77 4.21 18.71
N SER A 231 -12.09 4.86 19.65
CA SER A 231 -10.68 5.23 19.47
C SER A 231 -9.77 4.02 19.25
N LEU A 232 -9.98 2.93 20.01
CA LEU A 232 -9.23 1.69 19.83
C LEU A 232 -9.52 1.04 18.48
N ALA A 233 -10.78 0.99 18.06
CA ALA A 233 -11.17 0.46 16.76
C ALA A 233 -10.55 1.25 15.61
N THR A 234 -10.53 2.58 15.70
CA THR A 234 -9.88 3.45 14.70
C THR A 234 -8.38 3.20 14.62
N LEU A 235 -7.69 3.10 15.75
CA LEU A 235 -6.24 2.82 15.77
C LEU A 235 -5.92 1.44 15.19
N ALA A 236 -6.71 0.42 15.55
CA ALA A 236 -6.57 -0.92 15.01
C ALA A 236 -6.82 -0.95 13.49
N ALA A 237 -7.84 -0.24 13.01
CA ALA A 237 -8.14 -0.13 11.59
C ALA A 237 -7.01 0.58 10.81
N LEU A 238 -6.47 1.68 11.33
CA LEU A 238 -5.33 2.37 10.72
C LEU A 238 -4.09 1.48 10.66
N GLY A 239 -3.81 0.74 11.74
CA GLY A 239 -2.75 -0.26 11.77
C GLY A 239 -2.96 -1.35 10.71
N ALA A 240 -4.15 -1.95 10.65
CA ALA A 240 -4.48 -2.98 9.67
C ALA A 240 -4.37 -2.47 8.23
N VAL A 241 -4.77 -1.22 7.95
CA VAL A 241 -4.60 -0.59 6.62
C VAL A 241 -3.12 -0.37 6.30
N GLY A 242 -2.32 0.10 7.25
CA GLY A 242 -0.88 0.27 7.06
C GLY A 242 -0.18 -1.06 6.75
N ILE A 243 -0.50 -2.10 7.52
CA ILE A 243 0.01 -3.46 7.33
C ILE A 243 -0.44 -4.03 5.98
N GLY A 244 -1.74 -3.92 5.67
CA GLY A 244 -2.31 -4.39 4.41
C GLY A 244 -1.62 -3.75 3.21
N ARG A 245 -1.44 -2.42 3.22
CA ARG A 245 -0.70 -1.70 2.16
C ARG A 245 0.77 -2.12 2.09
N GLY A 246 1.40 -2.40 3.23
CA GLY A 246 2.79 -2.85 3.29
C GLY A 246 3.02 -4.29 2.82
N LEU A 247 2.01 -5.16 2.86
CA LEU A 247 2.14 -6.58 2.54
C LEU A 247 1.50 -6.99 1.20
N HIS A 248 0.54 -6.22 0.69
CA HIS A 248 -0.24 -6.64 -0.48
C HIS A 248 0.64 -6.71 -1.74
N GLY A 249 0.70 -7.89 -2.37
CA GLY A 249 1.38 -8.10 -3.65
C GLY A 249 2.90 -8.29 -3.56
N ARG A 250 3.50 -8.29 -2.36
CA ARG A 250 4.96 -8.43 -2.21
C ARG A 250 5.42 -9.88 -2.19
N PRO A 251 6.41 -10.27 -3.01
CA PRO A 251 7.03 -11.59 -2.95
C PRO A 251 8.05 -11.70 -1.80
N THR A 252 8.62 -10.59 -1.32
CA THR A 252 9.57 -10.55 -0.19
C THR A 252 9.29 -9.33 0.72
N VAL A 253 9.47 -9.52 2.03
CA VAL A 253 9.34 -8.47 3.05
C VAL A 253 10.74 -8.13 3.56
N SER A 254 11.16 -6.87 3.45
CA SER A 254 12.50 -6.46 3.88
C SER A 254 12.62 -6.40 5.41
N VAL A 255 13.84 -6.53 5.94
CA VAL A 255 14.11 -6.43 7.38
C VAL A 255 13.61 -5.09 7.96
N LEU A 256 13.76 -4.01 7.19
CA LEU A 256 13.27 -2.68 7.59
C LEU A 256 11.74 -2.64 7.73
N GLN A 257 11.01 -3.35 6.87
CA GLN A 257 9.54 -3.44 6.95
C GLN A 257 9.08 -4.28 8.14
N TRP A 258 9.83 -5.33 8.50
CA TRP A 258 9.60 -6.06 9.74
C TRP A 258 9.79 -5.17 10.97
N ILE A 259 10.80 -4.28 10.94
CA ILE A 259 11.02 -3.29 12.01
C ILE A 259 9.87 -2.28 12.06
N GLU A 260 9.44 -1.75 10.91
CA GLU A 260 8.31 -0.80 10.84
C GLU A 260 7.01 -1.44 11.39
N LEU A 261 6.72 -2.68 11.00
CA LEU A 261 5.60 -3.47 11.52
C LEU A 261 5.68 -3.64 13.04
N ALA A 262 6.85 -4.02 13.55
CA ALA A 262 7.08 -4.20 14.98
C ALA A 262 6.86 -2.89 15.77
N VAL A 263 7.32 -1.76 15.23
CA VAL A 263 7.11 -0.42 15.82
C VAL A 263 5.62 -0.05 15.82
N MET A 264 4.91 -0.26 14.71
CA MET A 264 3.46 0.00 14.66
C MET A 264 2.69 -0.85 15.69
N LEU A 265 2.99 -2.14 15.78
CA LEU A 265 2.38 -3.03 16.77
C LEU A 265 2.71 -2.58 18.20
N ALA A 266 3.94 -2.17 18.48
CA ALA A 266 4.34 -1.65 19.78
C ALA A 266 3.57 -0.37 20.16
N PHE A 267 3.38 0.56 19.21
CA PHE A 267 2.57 1.76 19.43
C PHE A 267 1.10 1.44 19.67
N VAL A 268 0.52 0.50 18.91
CA VAL A 268 -0.86 0.04 19.14
C VAL A 268 -0.98 -0.56 20.54
N VAL A 269 -0.08 -1.45 20.95
CA VAL A 269 -0.07 -2.05 22.28
C VAL A 269 0.11 -1.00 23.38
N TRP A 270 0.99 -0.02 23.18
CA TRP A 270 1.19 1.09 24.12
C TRP A 270 -0.06 1.96 24.25
N ALA A 271 -0.70 2.32 23.14
CA ALA A 271 -1.95 3.06 23.13
C ALA A 271 -3.09 2.27 23.80
N LEU A 272 -3.19 0.97 23.52
CA LEU A 272 -4.15 0.06 24.15
C LEU A 272 -3.94 0.04 25.68
N ARG A 273 -2.69 -0.06 26.12
CA ARG A 273 -2.33 -0.02 27.54
C ARG A 273 -2.70 1.33 28.17
N ARG A 274 -2.49 2.45 27.48
CA ARG A 274 -2.88 3.77 28.00
C ARG A 274 -4.41 3.90 28.12
N VAL A 275 -5.17 3.42 27.15
CA VAL A 275 -6.64 3.48 27.18
C VAL A 275 -7.24 2.58 28.26
N LEU A 276 -6.68 1.37 28.43
CA LEU A 276 -7.19 0.38 29.39
C LEU A 276 -6.78 0.67 30.84
N PHE A 277 -5.55 1.15 31.07
CA PHE A 277 -4.97 1.23 32.42
C PHE A 277 -4.80 2.66 32.95
N VAL A 278 -4.91 3.71 32.13
CA VAL A 278 -4.98 5.08 32.68
C VAL A 278 -6.37 5.27 33.28
N ARG A 279 -6.42 5.31 34.62
CA ARG A 279 -7.59 5.75 35.38
C ARG A 279 -8.06 7.08 34.80
N SER A 280 -9.23 7.08 34.18
CA SER A 280 -9.96 8.32 33.90
C SER A 280 -10.18 8.99 35.25
N GLY A 281 -9.39 10.02 35.55
CA GLY A 281 -9.50 10.79 36.78
C GLY A 281 -10.95 11.19 37.01
N TYR A 282 -11.43 10.96 38.23
CA TYR A 282 -12.81 11.19 38.61
C TYR A 282 -13.20 12.66 38.35
N PHE A 283 -14.16 12.84 37.46
CA PHE A 283 -14.89 14.10 37.33
C PHE A 283 -15.96 14.15 38.44
N ILE A 284 -15.76 15.03 39.42
CA ILE A 284 -16.85 15.71 40.16
C ILE A 284 -16.65 17.21 39.98
#